data_AF-A0A356B549-F1
#
_entry.id   AF-A0A356B549-F1
#
_cell.length_a   1.000
_cell.length_b   1.000
_cell.length_c   1.000
_cell.angle_alpha   90.00
_cell.angle_beta   90.00
_cell.angle_gamma   90.00
#
_symmetry.space_group_name_H-M   'P 1'
#
loop_
_entity.id
_entity.type
_entity.pdbx_description
1 polymer ?
#
loop_
_entity_poly.entity_id
_entity_poly.type
_entity_poly.pdbx_seq_one_letter_code
_entity_poly.pdbx_strand_id
1 'polypeptide(L)'
;MTVFPTTKLHIASAERIKASFERIVSKDKKLDDDFTRMNAEIQKRYQEKINQLASTRNQRIAGAEKQAQGQQQLLQAILADLSLVEKRIPDKYRKKVRKTKAAVTPKKPDFQSMSEIVERINDTTFKGQVKRIAHYDGYKTMSEMVNAFKEKIESARTFIHDESQQYYADLAQEKANADQEFQSEKDRADKELPVILQQYKQQYENAERTLMSEFEKVLNSPELPRLDRALLPWLESLGAFSEDWTEYIPSESDPAEVMLGAVEIPFQLPAMVSDLVKERMPVAYASGKSITLPLAFSMREPLNMHVIYDPKQKQSVMAGIQSILLKLIRFMPMSSFQLTAIDPNERGTNLGLLQKLPAISASEICKKVYTLKEDIAERLRELEIFVDQTSAMLAGVEDVYTYNASHAFKIPYHFVVINDYPNNFERNAMESLNVLLNNARKCGISFIFTSVAPYKGSITSDVIVEENNHKTSVNYDRSTYDFVFDDVIANCGLYLESVENAYKEGIKVDNRFCRFFDMQRIPAFLDSTQSMRIPFAVDSMKRLISLELGGSQSAHALLSGRTGSGKSTTLHMLITSIIMHYHPDDVEL
;
A
#
# COMPACT_ATOMS: atom_id res chain seq x y z
N MET A 1 -0.88 -23.42 -19.16
CA MET A 1 -0.10 -23.35 -17.91
C MET A 1 0.17 -21.88 -17.60
N THR A 2 0.38 -21.49 -16.34
CA THR A 2 0.79 -20.12 -15.98
C THR A 2 2.27 -19.91 -16.25
N VAL A 3 2.65 -18.81 -16.91
CA VAL A 3 4.05 -18.43 -17.18
C VAL A 3 4.84 -18.19 -15.89
N PHE A 4 4.16 -17.79 -14.79
CA PHE A 4 4.76 -17.45 -13.48
C PHE A 4 4.18 -18.29 -12.34
N PRO A 5 4.33 -19.63 -12.34
CA PRO A 5 3.60 -20.50 -11.41
C PRO A 5 4.03 -20.31 -9.95
N THR A 6 5.33 -20.26 -9.68
CA THR A 6 5.89 -20.13 -8.32
C THR A 6 5.69 -18.73 -7.77
N THR A 7 5.97 -17.70 -8.58
CA THR A 7 5.72 -16.29 -8.23
C THR A 7 4.28 -16.05 -7.81
N LYS A 8 3.30 -16.52 -8.59
CA LYS A 8 1.87 -16.34 -8.28
C LYS A 8 1.47 -16.96 -6.93
N LEU A 9 2.00 -18.13 -6.60
CA LEU A 9 1.74 -18.79 -5.32
C LEU A 9 2.27 -17.97 -4.13
N HIS A 10 3.47 -17.42 -4.25
CA HIS A 10 4.09 -16.64 -3.20
C HIS A 10 3.47 -15.25 -3.04
N ILE A 11 3.10 -14.57 -4.13
CA ILE A 11 2.35 -13.30 -4.06
C ILE A 11 1.04 -13.48 -3.30
N ALA A 12 0.26 -14.53 -3.61
CA ALA A 12 -0.99 -14.78 -2.91
C ALA A 12 -0.80 -14.95 -1.39
N SER A 13 0.36 -15.49 -0.97
CA SER A 13 0.70 -15.64 0.45
C SER A 13 1.16 -14.32 1.07
N ALA A 14 1.99 -13.55 0.37
CA ALA A 14 2.41 -12.22 0.80
C ALA A 14 1.23 -11.24 0.95
N GLU A 15 0.27 -11.23 0.02
CA GLU A 15 -0.95 -10.42 0.11
C GLU A 15 -1.81 -10.78 1.34
N ARG A 16 -1.92 -12.08 1.69
CA ARG A 16 -2.62 -12.50 2.92
C ARG A 16 -1.91 -12.05 4.19
N ILE A 17 -0.58 -12.12 4.21
CA ILE A 17 0.24 -11.64 5.33
C ILE A 17 0.04 -10.12 5.48
N LYS A 18 0.22 -9.36 4.39
CA LYS A 18 0.00 -7.91 4.35
C LYS A 18 -1.39 -7.55 4.87
N ALA A 19 -2.45 -8.14 4.31
CA ALA A 19 -3.82 -7.85 4.71
C ALA A 19 -4.09 -8.16 6.19
N SER A 20 -3.42 -9.17 6.77
CA SER A 20 -3.57 -9.51 8.19
C SER A 20 -3.02 -8.42 9.09
N PHE A 21 -1.83 -7.89 8.77
CA PHE A 21 -1.24 -6.80 9.54
C PHE A 21 -1.91 -5.45 9.27
N GLU A 22 -2.27 -5.12 8.03
CA GLU A 22 -3.02 -3.88 7.71
C GLU A 22 -4.35 -3.81 8.46
N ARG A 23 -5.03 -4.95 8.62
CA ARG A 23 -6.25 -5.03 9.44
C ARG A 23 -5.99 -4.69 10.90
N ILE A 24 -4.88 -5.16 11.49
CA ILE A 24 -4.51 -4.85 12.87
C ILE A 24 -4.20 -3.36 13.00
N VAL A 25 -3.36 -2.81 12.13
CA VAL A 25 -3.00 -1.38 12.12
C VAL A 25 -4.25 -0.50 11.95
N SER A 26 -5.18 -0.90 11.09
CA SER A 26 -6.46 -0.19 10.92
C SER A 26 -7.34 -0.23 12.17
N LYS A 27 -7.41 -1.38 12.86
CA LYS A 27 -8.14 -1.52 14.13
C LYS A 27 -7.51 -0.69 15.24
N ASP A 28 -6.18 -0.68 15.32
CA ASP A 28 -5.39 0.10 16.30
C ASP A 28 -5.69 1.59 16.19
N LYS A 29 -5.49 2.14 14.99
CA LYS A 29 -5.79 3.54 14.70
C LYS A 29 -7.24 3.91 15.03
N LYS A 30 -8.19 3.04 14.67
CA LYS A 30 -9.61 3.27 14.97
C LYS A 30 -9.88 3.28 16.48
N LEU A 31 -9.24 2.38 17.23
CA LEU A 31 -9.40 2.29 18.68
C LEU A 31 -8.90 3.58 19.36
N ASP A 32 -7.74 4.09 18.95
CA ASP A 32 -7.18 5.36 19.44
C ASP A 32 -8.02 6.58 19.09
N ASP A 33 -8.50 6.65 17.84
CA ASP A 33 -9.39 7.71 17.38
C ASP A 33 -10.72 7.70 18.15
N ASP A 34 -11.31 6.52 18.35
CA ASP A 34 -12.55 6.33 19.10
C ASP A 34 -12.36 6.71 20.57
N PHE A 35 -11.23 6.33 21.19
CA PHE A 35 -10.90 6.67 22.57
C PHE A 35 -10.76 8.18 22.78
N THR A 36 -10.00 8.82 21.91
CA THR A 36 -9.77 10.28 21.94
C THR A 36 -11.09 11.03 21.77
N ARG A 37 -11.92 10.62 20.80
CA ARG A 37 -13.22 11.23 20.53
C ARG A 37 -14.17 11.11 21.73
N MET A 38 -14.28 9.92 22.31
CA MET A 38 -15.19 9.68 23.43
C MET A 38 -14.75 10.41 24.70
N ASN A 39 -13.45 10.48 25.00
CA ASN A 39 -12.96 11.29 26.11
C ASN A 39 -13.33 12.77 25.96
N ALA A 40 -13.17 13.33 24.75
CA ALA A 40 -13.59 14.69 24.46
C ALA A 40 -15.12 14.87 24.61
N GLU A 41 -15.91 13.87 24.19
CA GLU A 41 -17.37 13.89 24.33
C GLU A 41 -17.83 13.83 25.79
N ILE A 42 -17.21 12.98 26.61
CA ILE A 42 -17.48 12.89 28.06
C ILE A 42 -17.19 14.24 28.74
N GLN A 43 -16.02 14.82 28.45
CA GLN A 43 -15.63 16.14 28.96
C GLN A 43 -16.60 17.24 28.54
N LYS A 44 -17.02 17.23 27.26
CA LYS A 44 -18.00 18.18 26.73
C LYS A 44 -19.35 18.06 27.44
N ARG A 45 -19.89 16.84 27.60
CA ARG A 45 -21.16 16.58 28.30
C ARG A 45 -21.10 17.04 29.76
N TYR A 46 -19.97 16.82 30.42
CA TYR A 46 -19.75 17.34 31.77
C TYR A 46 -19.82 18.88 31.79
N GLN A 47 -19.11 19.56 30.89
CA GLN A 47 -19.13 21.02 30.82
C GLN A 47 -20.55 21.56 30.52
N GLU A 48 -21.29 20.91 29.63
CA GLU A 48 -22.69 21.23 29.33
C GLU A 48 -23.58 21.08 30.57
N LYS A 49 -23.42 20.00 31.35
CA LYS A 49 -24.14 19.77 32.60
C LYS A 49 -23.85 20.88 33.63
N ILE A 50 -22.57 21.25 33.83
CA ILE A 50 -22.20 22.34 34.73
C ILE A 50 -22.81 23.68 34.30
N ASN A 51 -22.77 23.98 33.00
CA ASN A 51 -23.35 25.20 32.45
C ASN A 51 -24.88 25.23 32.62
N GLN A 52 -25.57 24.10 32.43
CA GLN A 52 -27.01 23.98 32.67
C GLN A 52 -27.36 24.21 34.13
N LEU A 53 -26.63 23.58 35.07
CA LEU A 53 -26.82 23.77 36.50
C LEU A 53 -26.64 25.25 36.90
N ALA A 54 -25.58 25.90 36.39
CA ALA A 54 -25.33 27.31 36.63
C ALA A 54 -26.43 28.21 36.06
N SER A 55 -26.96 27.89 34.87
CA SER A 55 -28.07 28.59 34.26
C SER A 55 -29.35 28.48 35.11
N THR A 56 -29.70 27.27 35.55
CA THR A 56 -30.88 27.05 36.42
C THR A 56 -30.78 27.81 37.73
N ARG A 57 -29.61 27.79 38.37
CA ARG A 57 -29.33 28.58 39.59
C ARG A 57 -29.53 30.07 39.34
N ASN A 58 -28.91 30.61 38.29
CA ASN A 58 -29.00 32.04 37.97
C ASN A 58 -30.44 32.45 37.63
N GLN A 59 -31.21 31.61 36.95
CA GLN A 59 -32.62 31.86 36.65
C GLN A 59 -33.48 31.91 37.91
N ARG A 60 -33.28 30.99 38.86
CA ARG A 60 -33.98 31.00 40.16
C ARG A 60 -33.66 32.26 40.95
N ILE A 61 -32.38 32.60 41.06
CA ILE A 61 -31.93 33.82 41.76
C ILE A 61 -32.53 35.07 41.12
N ALA A 62 -32.45 35.21 39.80
CA ALA A 62 -33.00 36.35 39.09
C ALA A 62 -34.54 36.44 39.25
N GLY A 63 -35.23 35.30 39.27
CA GLY A 63 -36.66 35.22 39.55
C GLY A 63 -37.02 35.73 40.95
N ALA A 64 -36.27 35.28 41.97
CA ALA A 64 -36.43 35.72 43.35
C ALA A 64 -36.10 37.21 43.53
N GLU A 65 -35.02 37.70 42.90
CA GLU A 65 -34.64 39.12 42.90
C GLU A 65 -35.72 40.00 42.27
N LYS A 66 -36.30 39.56 41.15
CA LYS A 66 -37.40 40.27 40.49
C LYS A 66 -38.64 40.36 41.38
N GLN A 67 -38.98 39.28 42.08
CA GLN A 67 -40.09 39.27 43.04
C GLN A 67 -39.80 40.21 44.22
N ALA A 68 -38.60 40.15 44.77
CA ALA A 68 -38.16 41.03 45.86
C ALA A 68 -38.18 42.51 45.45
N GLN A 69 -37.72 42.84 44.24
CA GLN A 69 -37.77 44.20 43.70
C GLN A 69 -39.22 44.69 43.54
N GLY A 70 -40.14 43.83 43.10
CA GLY A 70 -41.57 44.15 43.03
C GLY A 70 -42.18 44.42 44.41
N GLN A 71 -41.87 43.60 45.41
CA GLN A 71 -42.34 43.81 46.79
C GLN A 71 -41.74 45.06 47.42
N GLN A 72 -40.46 45.33 47.19
CA GLN A 72 -39.78 46.55 47.65
C GLN A 72 -40.45 47.80 47.07
N GLN A 73 -40.77 47.83 45.78
CA GLN A 73 -41.47 48.94 45.14
C GLN A 73 -42.87 49.15 45.75
N LEU A 74 -43.61 48.06 46.01
CA LEU A 74 -44.92 48.13 46.65
C LEU A 74 -44.82 48.73 48.06
N LEU A 75 -43.88 48.26 48.88
CA LEU A 75 -43.66 48.79 50.24
C LEU A 75 -43.18 50.24 50.23
N GLN A 76 -42.33 50.64 49.26
CA GLN A 76 -41.94 52.03 49.08
C GLN A 76 -43.11 52.93 48.67
N ALA A 77 -44.00 52.45 47.80
CA ALA A 77 -45.22 53.17 47.45
C ALA A 77 -46.13 53.38 48.67
N ILE A 78 -46.35 52.31 49.45
CA ILE A 78 -47.11 52.37 50.71
C ILE A 78 -46.47 53.37 51.69
N LEU A 79 -45.14 53.36 51.81
CA LEU A 79 -44.40 54.30 52.68
C LEU A 79 -44.53 55.76 52.19
N ALA A 80 -44.49 55.98 50.87
CA ALA A 80 -44.69 57.29 50.27
C ALA A 80 -46.11 57.81 50.55
N ASP A 81 -47.14 56.98 50.36
CA ASP A 81 -48.53 57.30 50.70
C ASP A 81 -48.69 57.59 52.19
N LEU A 82 -48.04 56.81 53.05
CA LEU A 82 -48.02 57.03 54.50
C LEU A 82 -47.46 58.43 54.84
N SER A 83 -46.37 58.82 54.15
CA SER A 83 -45.74 60.13 54.32
C SER A 83 -46.64 61.28 53.85
N LEU A 84 -47.43 61.07 52.80
CA LEU A 84 -48.40 62.06 52.30
C LEU A 84 -49.54 62.26 53.28
N VAL A 85 -50.07 61.17 53.85
CA VAL A 85 -51.14 61.24 54.87
C VAL A 85 -50.61 61.89 56.16
N GLU A 86 -49.39 61.59 56.58
CA GLU A 86 -48.73 62.25 57.72
C GLU A 86 -48.50 63.76 57.49
N LYS A 87 -48.26 64.18 56.24
CA LYS A 87 -48.17 65.60 55.86
C LYS A 87 -49.52 66.34 55.88
N ARG A 88 -50.65 65.66 56.04
CA ARG A 88 -51.95 66.33 56.14
C ARG A 88 -52.26 66.86 57.55
N ILE A 89 -51.53 66.44 58.59
CA ILE A 89 -51.70 67.01 59.94
C ILE A 89 -50.85 68.29 60.13
N PRO A 90 -51.28 69.27 60.95
CA PRO A 90 -50.55 70.53 61.19
C PRO A 90 -49.17 70.34 61.81
N ASP A 91 -48.19 71.17 61.41
CA ASP A 91 -46.78 71.05 61.84
C ASP A 91 -46.58 71.07 63.37
N LYS A 92 -47.42 71.81 64.10
CA LYS A 92 -47.42 71.88 65.57
C LYS A 92 -47.60 70.52 66.24
N TYR A 93 -48.22 69.55 65.55
CA TYR A 93 -48.45 68.20 66.06
C TYR A 93 -47.44 67.18 65.53
N ARG A 94 -46.64 67.49 64.50
CA ARG A 94 -45.59 66.61 63.97
C ARG A 94 -44.39 66.49 64.92
N LYS A 95 -43.93 67.60 65.52
CA LYS A 95 -42.67 67.66 66.30
C LYS A 95 -42.73 67.17 67.76
N LYS A 96 -43.91 66.93 68.34
CA LYS A 96 -44.02 66.36 69.70
C LYS A 96 -44.05 64.83 69.64
N VAL A 97 -42.89 64.18 69.73
CA VAL A 97 -42.79 62.73 69.91
C VAL A 97 -43.12 62.40 71.37
N ARG A 98 -44.23 61.69 71.61
CA ARG A 98 -44.41 60.96 72.88
C ARG A 98 -43.92 59.54 72.65
N LYS A 99 -42.91 59.10 73.41
CA LYS A 99 -42.58 57.68 73.53
C LYS A 99 -43.71 57.00 74.31
N THR A 100 -44.66 56.40 73.63
CA THR A 100 -45.57 55.43 74.25
C THR A 100 -44.77 54.16 74.55
N LYS A 101 -44.88 53.64 75.79
CA LYS A 101 -44.13 52.47 76.30
C LYS A 101 -44.76 51.12 75.91
N ALA A 102 -45.85 51.11 75.14
CA ALA A 102 -46.54 49.91 74.72
C ALA A 102 -46.11 49.54 73.28
N ALA A 103 -45.76 48.28 73.06
CA ALA A 103 -45.45 47.75 71.74
C ALA A 103 -46.69 47.87 70.84
N VAL A 104 -46.60 48.68 69.79
CA VAL A 104 -47.69 48.88 68.83
C VAL A 104 -47.76 47.63 67.95
N THR A 105 -48.93 47.01 67.86
CA THR A 105 -49.13 45.83 67.00
C THR A 105 -48.97 46.22 65.53
N PRO A 106 -48.06 45.60 64.75
CA PRO A 106 -47.88 45.90 63.34
C PRO A 106 -49.15 45.54 62.56
N LYS A 107 -49.66 46.47 61.75
CA LYS A 107 -50.82 46.23 60.87
C LYS A 107 -50.64 46.98 59.56
N LYS A 108 -51.13 46.37 58.47
CA LYS A 108 -51.21 47.00 57.16
C LYS A 108 -51.93 48.36 57.27
N PRO A 109 -51.40 49.45 56.68
CA PRO A 109 -52.01 50.76 56.77
C PRO A 109 -53.41 50.78 56.18
N ASP A 110 -54.37 51.23 56.99
CA ASP A 110 -55.72 51.57 56.57
C ASP A 110 -55.81 53.07 56.30
N PHE A 111 -55.53 53.43 55.05
CA PHE A 111 -55.48 54.82 54.60
C PHE A 111 -56.83 55.54 54.71
N GLN A 112 -57.94 54.81 54.62
CA GLN A 112 -59.28 55.38 54.76
C GLN A 112 -59.52 55.80 56.21
N SER A 113 -59.28 54.89 57.16
CA SER A 113 -59.41 55.21 58.58
C SER A 113 -58.40 56.27 59.04
N MET A 114 -57.18 56.27 58.50
CA MET A 114 -56.19 57.31 58.77
C MET A 114 -56.66 58.68 58.24
N SER A 115 -57.24 58.73 57.03
CA SER A 115 -57.76 59.97 56.44
C SER A 115 -58.94 60.54 57.22
N GLU A 116 -59.84 59.68 57.72
CA GLU A 116 -60.95 60.10 58.58
C GLU A 116 -60.46 60.76 59.87
N ILE A 117 -59.41 60.22 60.50
CA ILE A 117 -58.81 60.82 61.70
C ILE A 117 -58.13 62.16 61.36
N VAL A 118 -57.43 62.24 60.23
CA VAL A 118 -56.80 63.49 59.73
C VAL A 118 -57.81 64.59 59.47
N GLU A 119 -58.92 64.27 58.79
CA GLU A 119 -59.99 65.22 58.49
C GLU A 119 -60.64 65.77 59.77
N ARG A 120 -60.81 64.90 60.78
CA ARG A 120 -61.30 65.31 62.10
C ARG A 120 -60.30 66.16 62.89
N ILE A 121 -59.00 65.90 62.75
CA ILE A 121 -57.93 66.72 63.34
C ILE A 121 -57.92 68.12 62.70
N ASN A 122 -58.19 68.21 61.40
CA ASN A 122 -58.21 69.46 60.64
C ASN A 122 -59.57 70.20 60.66
N ASP A 123 -60.64 69.58 61.18
CA ASP A 123 -61.95 70.22 61.32
C ASP A 123 -61.92 71.31 62.40
N THR A 124 -61.79 72.55 61.92
CA THR A 124 -61.82 73.78 62.73
C THR A 124 -63.20 74.44 62.78
N THR A 125 -64.23 73.84 62.18
CA THR A 125 -65.59 74.39 62.16
C THR A 125 -66.26 74.32 63.54
N PHE A 126 -67.20 75.24 63.82
CA PHE A 126 -67.95 75.28 65.09
C PHE A 126 -68.63 73.92 65.42
N LYS A 127 -69.20 73.25 64.41
CA LYS A 127 -69.84 71.92 64.54
C LYS A 127 -68.82 70.84 64.93
N GLY A 128 -67.60 70.89 64.38
CA GLY A 128 -66.49 70.03 64.77
C GLY A 128 -66.00 70.27 66.20
N GLN A 129 -66.03 71.53 66.67
CA GLN A 129 -65.70 71.85 68.07
C GLN A 129 -66.75 71.32 69.06
N VAL A 130 -68.05 71.44 68.74
CA VAL A 130 -69.17 70.92 69.56
C VAL A 130 -69.15 69.39 69.66
N LYS A 131 -68.90 68.68 68.55
CA LYS A 131 -68.80 67.21 68.56
C LYS A 131 -67.67 66.69 69.47
N ARG A 132 -66.56 67.42 69.61
CA ARG A 132 -65.47 67.08 70.54
C ARG A 132 -65.87 67.23 72.01
N ILE A 133 -66.62 68.29 72.34
CA ILE A 133 -67.13 68.56 73.69
C ILE A 133 -68.19 67.53 74.10
N ALA A 134 -69.03 67.08 73.14
CA ALA A 134 -70.13 66.14 73.38
C ALA A 134 -69.76 64.64 73.25
N HIS A 135 -68.49 64.31 73.00
CA HIS A 135 -67.94 62.93 72.96
C HIS A 135 -68.62 61.95 71.98
N TYR A 136 -69.22 62.44 70.89
CA TYR A 136 -70.09 61.64 70.01
C TYR A 136 -69.37 60.56 69.16
N ASP A 137 -68.06 60.68 68.93
CA ASP A 137 -67.31 59.87 67.95
C ASP A 137 -66.12 59.11 68.57
N GLY A 138 -66.16 58.82 69.88
CA GLY A 138 -65.25 57.87 70.55
C GLY A 138 -63.88 58.40 71.01
N TYR A 139 -63.50 59.63 70.71
CA TYR A 139 -62.26 60.28 71.20
C TYR A 139 -62.58 61.48 72.09
N LYS A 140 -61.94 61.58 73.27
CA LYS A 140 -62.23 62.59 74.28
C LYS A 140 -61.42 63.88 74.10
N THR A 141 -60.22 63.81 73.50
CA THR A 141 -59.35 65.00 73.32
C THR A 141 -58.62 65.05 71.97
N MET A 142 -58.20 66.25 71.55
CA MET A 142 -57.32 66.43 70.38
C MET A 142 -56.00 65.65 70.52
N SER A 143 -55.49 65.53 71.75
CA SER A 143 -54.29 64.73 72.01
C SER A 143 -54.53 63.23 71.79
N GLU A 144 -55.72 62.72 72.10
CA GLU A 144 -56.07 61.31 71.87
C GLU A 144 -56.18 60.98 70.39
N MET A 145 -56.80 61.85 69.58
CA MET A 145 -56.86 61.65 68.12
C MET A 145 -55.48 61.72 67.45
N VAL A 146 -54.65 62.69 67.85
CA VAL A 146 -53.27 62.81 67.35
C VAL A 146 -52.43 61.59 67.78
N ASN A 147 -52.62 61.07 69.00
CA ASN A 147 -51.92 59.87 69.45
C ASN A 147 -52.42 58.62 68.71
N ALA A 148 -53.72 58.44 68.53
CA ALA A 148 -54.30 57.32 67.78
C ALA A 148 -53.85 57.33 66.31
N PHE A 149 -53.76 58.51 65.68
CA PHE A 149 -53.20 58.68 64.35
C PHE A 149 -51.71 58.28 64.32
N LYS A 150 -50.91 58.75 65.28
CA LYS A 150 -49.48 58.42 65.38
C LYS A 150 -49.24 56.94 65.66
N GLU A 151 -50.04 56.31 66.50
CA GLU A 151 -49.99 54.86 66.74
C GLU A 151 -50.31 54.08 65.46
N LYS A 152 -51.26 54.54 64.63
CA LYS A 152 -51.52 53.94 63.32
C LYS A 152 -50.35 54.14 62.34
N ILE A 153 -49.69 55.28 62.35
CA ILE A 153 -48.49 55.55 61.53
C ILE A 153 -47.32 54.66 61.98
N GLU A 154 -47.06 54.57 63.29
CA GLU A 154 -46.00 53.70 63.82
C GLU A 154 -46.33 52.22 63.60
N SER A 155 -47.58 51.78 63.78
CA SER A 155 -48.05 50.42 63.45
C SER A 155 -47.78 50.06 61.98
N ALA A 156 -48.05 50.99 61.07
CA ALA A 156 -47.80 50.80 59.64
C ALA A 156 -46.30 50.82 59.30
N ARG A 157 -45.49 51.65 59.96
CA ARG A 157 -44.03 51.66 59.78
C ARG A 157 -43.39 50.37 60.28
N THR A 158 -43.81 49.88 61.44
CA THR A 158 -43.34 48.59 61.97
C THR A 158 -43.78 47.45 61.07
N PHE A 159 -45.00 47.47 60.53
CA PHE A 159 -45.45 46.49 59.53
C PHE A 159 -44.60 46.50 58.26
N ILE A 160 -44.33 47.68 57.69
CA ILE A 160 -43.46 47.83 56.51
C ILE A 160 -42.04 47.35 56.82
N HIS A 161 -41.53 47.62 58.02
CA HIS A 161 -40.21 47.17 58.45
C HIS A 161 -40.14 45.64 58.61
N ASP A 162 -41.11 45.05 59.29
CA ASP A 162 -41.18 43.60 59.55
C ASP A 162 -41.37 42.82 58.23
N GLU A 163 -42.29 43.28 57.37
CA GLU A 163 -42.51 42.68 56.05
C GLU A 163 -41.29 42.90 55.16
N SER A 164 -40.58 44.02 55.33
CA SER A 164 -39.30 44.25 54.66
C SER A 164 -38.21 43.28 55.08
N GLN A 165 -38.06 43.04 56.38
CA GLN A 165 -37.10 42.08 56.91
C GLN A 165 -37.44 40.67 56.44
N GLN A 166 -38.73 40.32 56.44
CA GLN A 166 -39.21 39.00 56.05
C GLN A 166 -38.91 38.69 54.58
N TYR A 167 -39.21 39.59 53.64
CA TYR A 167 -38.89 39.31 52.24
C TYR A 167 -37.38 39.29 51.95
N TYR A 168 -36.58 40.11 52.64
CA TYR A 168 -35.11 40.04 52.49
C TYR A 168 -34.56 38.71 53.05
N ALA A 169 -35.16 38.19 54.12
CA ALA A 169 -34.84 36.87 54.64
C ALA A 169 -35.23 35.76 53.64
N ASP A 170 -36.43 35.84 53.04
CA ASP A 170 -36.88 34.87 52.03
C ASP A 170 -35.99 34.89 50.76
N LEU A 171 -35.59 36.08 50.30
CA LEU A 171 -34.64 36.22 49.18
C LEU A 171 -33.27 35.61 49.51
N ALA A 172 -32.76 35.88 50.71
CA ALA A 172 -31.48 35.32 51.16
C ALA A 172 -31.56 33.79 51.28
N GLN A 173 -32.68 33.26 51.79
CA GLN A 173 -32.92 31.83 51.89
C GLN A 173 -32.99 31.17 50.51
N GLU A 174 -33.71 31.76 49.54
CA GLU A 174 -33.81 31.20 48.19
C GLU A 174 -32.47 31.22 47.45
N LYS A 175 -31.66 32.29 47.63
CA LYS A 175 -30.28 32.33 47.12
C LYS A 175 -29.44 31.21 47.73
N ALA A 176 -29.47 31.06 49.06
CA ALA A 176 -28.74 30.00 49.74
C ALA A 176 -29.17 28.59 49.29
N ASN A 177 -30.47 28.35 49.14
CA ASN A 177 -31.01 27.08 48.65
C ASN A 177 -30.54 26.79 47.21
N ALA A 178 -30.62 27.78 46.31
CA ALA A 178 -30.18 27.63 44.92
C ALA A 178 -28.67 27.39 44.80
N ASP A 179 -27.86 28.08 45.60
CA ASP A 179 -26.41 27.86 45.67
C ASP A 179 -26.07 26.48 46.23
N GLN A 180 -26.78 26.03 47.28
CA GLN A 180 -26.59 24.72 47.89
C GLN A 180 -26.94 23.58 46.92
N GLU A 181 -28.06 23.69 46.20
CA GLU A 181 -28.49 22.71 45.20
C GLU A 181 -27.53 22.66 44.00
N PHE A 182 -27.05 23.82 43.53
CA PHE A 182 -26.00 23.87 42.51
C PHE A 182 -24.73 23.16 43.00
N GLN A 183 -24.29 23.44 44.23
CA GLN A 183 -23.07 22.86 44.75
C GLN A 183 -23.19 21.35 44.95
N SER A 184 -24.32 20.84 45.46
CA SER A 184 -24.52 19.40 45.64
C SER A 184 -24.54 18.63 44.30
N GLU A 185 -25.23 19.15 43.30
CA GLU A 185 -25.27 18.53 41.96
C GLU A 185 -23.95 18.67 41.21
N LYS A 186 -23.23 19.78 41.39
CA LYS A 186 -21.86 19.94 40.89
C LYS A 186 -20.92 18.93 41.54
N ASP A 187 -20.92 18.82 42.87
CA ASP A 187 -20.08 17.86 43.60
C ASP A 187 -20.36 16.41 43.16
N ARG A 188 -21.63 16.11 42.83
CA ARG A 188 -22.03 14.83 42.25
C ARG A 188 -21.43 14.63 40.85
N ALA A 189 -21.55 15.62 39.96
CA ALA A 189 -20.96 15.56 38.63
C ALA A 189 -19.42 15.45 38.67
N ASP A 190 -18.77 16.18 39.57
CA ASP A 190 -17.32 16.16 39.80
C ASP A 190 -16.84 14.78 40.28
N LYS A 191 -17.66 14.06 41.06
CA LYS A 191 -17.40 12.67 41.47
C LYS A 191 -17.70 11.65 40.37
N GLU A 192 -18.72 11.87 39.55
CA GLU A 192 -19.12 10.97 38.45
C GLU A 192 -18.12 10.98 37.29
N LEU A 193 -17.58 12.15 36.92
CA LEU A 193 -16.66 12.31 35.79
C LEU A 193 -15.42 11.37 35.83
N PRO A 194 -14.61 11.33 36.90
CA PRO A 194 -13.45 10.45 36.95
C PRO A 194 -13.83 8.97 36.91
N VAL A 195 -14.99 8.59 37.44
CA VAL A 195 -15.49 7.20 37.41
C VAL A 195 -15.80 6.78 35.97
N ILE A 196 -16.51 7.62 35.21
CA ILE A 196 -16.85 7.35 33.81
C ILE A 196 -15.59 7.28 32.95
N LEU A 197 -14.66 8.23 33.11
CA LEU A 197 -13.38 8.23 32.39
C LEU A 197 -12.54 6.99 32.72
N GLN A 198 -12.51 6.56 33.99
CA GLN A 198 -11.79 5.36 34.40
C GLN A 198 -12.41 4.09 33.81
N GLN A 199 -13.74 3.97 33.82
CA GLN A 199 -14.45 2.83 33.19
C GLN A 199 -14.15 2.74 31.70
N TYR A 200 -14.19 3.88 31.00
CA TYR A 200 -13.90 3.91 29.57
C TYR A 200 -12.42 3.63 29.27
N LYS A 201 -11.50 4.13 30.10
CA LYS A 201 -10.09 3.77 30.02
C LYS A 201 -9.86 2.27 30.19
N GLN A 202 -10.54 1.61 31.13
CA GLN A 202 -10.46 0.16 31.29
C GLN A 202 -10.99 -0.59 30.06
N GLN A 203 -12.06 -0.10 29.42
CA GLN A 203 -12.57 -0.69 28.18
C GLN A 203 -11.55 -0.58 27.04
N TYR A 204 -10.91 0.58 26.90
CA TYR A 204 -9.82 0.81 25.96
C TYR A 204 -8.63 -0.14 26.22
N GLU A 205 -8.13 -0.21 27.46
CA GLU A 205 -7.03 -1.12 27.83
C GLU A 205 -7.36 -2.61 27.57
N ASN A 206 -8.61 -3.01 27.77
CA ASN A 206 -9.06 -4.38 27.46
C ASN A 206 -9.12 -4.64 25.94
N ALA A 207 -9.55 -3.66 25.16
CA ALA A 207 -9.55 -3.73 23.70
C ALA A 207 -8.11 -3.77 23.15
N GLU A 208 -7.21 -2.95 23.70
CA GLU A 208 -5.78 -2.94 23.39
C GLU A 208 -5.15 -4.31 23.65
N ARG A 209 -5.40 -4.91 24.82
CA ARG A 209 -4.94 -6.29 25.12
C ARG A 209 -5.46 -7.33 24.14
N THR A 210 -6.70 -7.19 23.69
CA THR A 210 -7.30 -8.08 22.70
C THR A 210 -6.60 -7.94 21.35
N LEU A 211 -6.34 -6.69 20.93
CA LEU A 211 -5.63 -6.37 19.70
C LEU A 211 -4.18 -6.87 19.73
N MET A 212 -3.50 -6.72 20.88
CA MET A 212 -2.16 -7.27 21.10
C MET A 212 -2.15 -8.80 20.99
N SER A 213 -3.16 -9.49 21.53
CA SER A 213 -3.30 -10.94 21.35
C SER A 213 -3.56 -11.32 19.89
N GLU A 214 -4.34 -10.54 19.13
CA GLU A 214 -4.49 -10.75 17.68
C GLU A 214 -3.17 -10.54 16.94
N PHE A 215 -2.42 -9.50 17.28
CA PHE A 215 -1.11 -9.22 16.71
C PHE A 215 -0.11 -10.33 16.97
N GLU A 216 -0.01 -10.81 18.21
CA GLU A 216 0.86 -11.93 18.57
C GLU A 216 0.49 -13.21 17.80
N LYS A 217 -0.80 -13.46 17.55
CA LYS A 217 -1.24 -14.59 16.72
C LYS A 217 -0.78 -14.46 15.27
N VAL A 218 -0.85 -13.26 14.69
CA VAL A 218 -0.38 -13.00 13.32
C VAL A 218 1.15 -13.12 13.25
N LEU A 219 1.86 -12.52 14.21
CA LEU A 219 3.33 -12.56 14.28
C LEU A 219 3.86 -13.98 14.47
N ASN A 220 3.18 -14.81 15.26
CA ASN A 220 3.54 -16.22 15.48
C ASN A 220 2.89 -17.18 14.48
N SER A 221 2.21 -16.66 13.44
CA SER A 221 1.64 -17.51 12.40
C SER A 221 2.75 -18.29 11.70
N PRO A 222 2.59 -19.61 11.47
CA PRO A 222 3.56 -20.40 10.73
C PRO A 222 3.66 -19.98 9.25
N GLU A 223 2.75 -19.14 8.74
CA GLU A 223 2.77 -18.65 7.36
C GLU A 223 3.99 -17.75 7.07
N LEU A 224 4.40 -16.91 8.03
CA LEU A 224 5.56 -16.02 7.90
C LEU A 224 6.86 -16.82 7.66
N PRO A 225 7.31 -17.68 8.60
CA PRO A 225 8.54 -18.45 8.40
C PRO A 225 8.40 -19.54 7.34
N ARG A 226 7.18 -19.89 6.90
CA ARG A 226 6.99 -20.81 5.77
C ARG A 226 7.26 -20.10 4.44
N LEU A 227 6.77 -18.87 4.28
CA LEU A 227 7.07 -18.06 3.09
C LEU A 227 8.59 -17.83 2.99
N ASP A 228 9.21 -17.40 4.09
CA ASP A 228 10.63 -17.07 4.11
C ASP A 228 11.54 -18.28 3.85
N ARG A 229 11.27 -19.43 4.50
CA ARG A 229 12.03 -20.67 4.27
C ARG A 229 11.91 -21.22 2.84
N ALA A 230 10.77 -20.98 2.18
CA ALA A 230 10.60 -21.39 0.79
C ALA A 230 11.37 -20.48 -0.18
N LEU A 231 11.67 -19.24 0.22
CA LEU A 231 12.25 -18.23 -0.64
C LEU A 231 13.74 -18.43 -0.88
N LEU A 232 14.52 -18.79 0.14
CA LEU A 232 15.98 -18.88 0.03
C LEU A 232 16.46 -19.91 -1.02
N PRO A 233 16.03 -21.19 -0.99
CA PRO A 233 16.44 -22.16 -2.01
C PRO A 233 15.96 -21.77 -3.42
N TRP A 234 14.82 -21.09 -3.50
CA TRP A 234 14.29 -20.61 -4.77
C TRP A 234 15.17 -19.49 -5.35
N LEU A 235 15.52 -18.47 -4.54
CA LEU A 235 16.43 -17.40 -4.92
C LEU A 235 17.82 -17.92 -5.35
N GLU A 236 18.36 -18.91 -4.65
CA GLU A 236 19.61 -19.58 -5.04
C GLU A 236 19.49 -20.23 -6.41
N SER A 237 18.41 -20.98 -6.67
CA SER A 237 18.17 -21.64 -7.96
C SER A 237 17.97 -20.68 -9.12
N LEU A 238 17.56 -19.44 -8.83
CA LEU A 238 17.31 -18.37 -9.79
C LEU A 238 18.53 -17.48 -10.04
N GLY A 239 19.60 -17.65 -9.26
CA GLY A 239 20.79 -16.80 -9.29
C GLY A 239 20.55 -15.36 -8.83
N ALA A 240 19.69 -15.16 -7.84
CA ALA A 240 19.49 -13.86 -7.22
C ALA A 240 20.76 -13.34 -6.52
N PHE A 241 21.61 -14.26 -6.02
CA PHE A 241 22.90 -13.93 -5.41
C PHE A 241 24.01 -14.04 -6.46
N SER A 242 24.28 -12.92 -7.15
CA SER A 242 25.17 -12.88 -8.32
C SER A 242 26.48 -12.10 -8.09
N GLU A 243 26.70 -11.63 -6.86
CA GLU A 243 27.84 -10.80 -6.46
C GLU A 243 29.20 -11.48 -6.69
N ASP A 244 29.26 -12.79 -6.47
CA ASP A 244 30.49 -13.60 -6.53
C ASP A 244 30.75 -14.24 -7.90
N TRP A 245 29.93 -13.94 -8.91
CA TRP A 245 30.07 -14.56 -10.24
C TRP A 245 31.34 -14.10 -10.94
N THR A 246 32.33 -14.98 -10.96
CA THR A 246 33.63 -14.77 -11.61
C THR A 246 33.98 -15.92 -12.57
N GLU A 247 33.53 -17.13 -12.25
CA GLU A 247 33.73 -18.33 -13.06
C GLU A 247 32.41 -18.82 -13.67
N TYR A 248 32.45 -19.17 -14.95
CA TYR A 248 31.35 -19.81 -15.65
C TYR A 248 31.49 -21.32 -15.60
N ILE A 249 30.45 -21.95 -15.06
CA ILE A 249 30.29 -23.41 -15.07
C ILE A 249 29.01 -23.70 -15.88
N PRO A 250 29.12 -24.42 -17.02
CA PRO A 250 27.97 -24.81 -17.81
C PRO A 250 26.94 -25.59 -16.99
N SER A 251 25.66 -25.27 -17.17
CA SER A 251 24.59 -26.08 -16.58
C SER A 251 24.48 -27.43 -17.29
N GLU A 252 24.20 -28.49 -16.53
CA GLU A 252 23.97 -29.83 -17.08
C GLU A 252 22.54 -30.04 -17.58
N SER A 253 21.60 -29.23 -17.10
CA SER A 253 20.16 -29.35 -17.40
C SER A 253 19.50 -27.99 -17.54
N ASP A 254 18.42 -27.92 -18.31
CA ASP A 254 17.61 -26.71 -18.42
C ASP A 254 17.06 -26.30 -17.05
N PRO A 255 17.08 -25.00 -16.69
CA PRO A 255 16.51 -24.52 -15.45
C PRO A 255 14.99 -24.61 -15.51
N ALA A 256 14.34 -24.77 -14.34
CA ALA A 256 12.88 -24.77 -14.29
C ALA A 256 12.30 -23.38 -14.55
N GLU A 257 12.95 -22.36 -13.98
CA GLU A 257 12.55 -20.96 -14.04
C GLU A 257 13.77 -20.05 -14.18
N VAL A 258 13.57 -18.84 -14.71
CA VAL A 258 14.60 -17.80 -14.81
C VAL A 258 14.03 -16.49 -14.27
N MET A 259 14.81 -15.81 -13.45
CA MET A 259 14.40 -14.58 -12.76
C MET A 259 14.53 -13.34 -13.66
N LEU A 260 13.45 -12.57 -13.73
CA LEU A 260 13.37 -11.29 -14.43
C LEU A 260 13.79 -10.11 -13.54
N GLY A 261 13.54 -10.24 -12.24
CA GLY A 261 13.75 -9.22 -11.21
C GLY A 261 12.91 -9.58 -9.98
N ALA A 262 12.59 -8.61 -9.14
CA ALA A 262 11.78 -8.80 -7.94
C ALA A 262 10.49 -7.96 -7.98
N VAL A 263 9.41 -8.54 -7.47
CA VAL A 263 8.17 -7.85 -7.13
C VAL A 263 8.23 -7.42 -5.67
N GLU A 264 7.88 -6.17 -5.41
CA GLU A 264 7.72 -5.64 -4.07
C GLU A 264 6.24 -5.45 -3.73
N ILE A 265 5.83 -6.03 -2.61
CA ILE A 265 4.48 -5.84 -2.05
C ILE A 265 4.64 -4.90 -0.86
N PRO A 266 4.43 -3.58 -1.05
CA PRO A 266 4.68 -2.60 -0.01
C PRO A 266 3.70 -2.78 1.14
N PHE A 267 4.25 -2.77 2.35
CA PHE A 267 3.51 -2.86 3.59
C PHE A 267 4.30 -2.18 4.73
N GLN A 268 3.78 -1.06 5.22
CA GLN A 268 4.46 -0.23 6.23
C GLN A 268 3.95 -0.52 7.64
N LEU A 269 4.90 -0.74 8.54
CA LEU A 269 4.69 -1.01 9.96
C LEU A 269 5.42 0.03 10.82
N PRO A 270 4.96 0.29 12.05
CA PRO A 270 5.78 0.98 13.05
C PRO A 270 7.13 0.28 13.23
N ALA A 271 8.20 1.04 13.50
CA ALA A 271 9.58 0.54 13.48
C ALA A 271 9.79 -0.74 14.33
N MET A 272 9.36 -0.73 15.59
CA MET A 272 9.48 -1.88 16.50
C MET A 272 8.75 -3.12 15.98
N VAL A 273 7.59 -2.94 15.34
CA VAL A 273 6.81 -4.04 14.75
C VAL A 273 7.48 -4.55 13.47
N SER A 274 8.03 -3.64 12.67
CA SER A 274 8.80 -3.99 11.47
C SER A 274 10.00 -4.88 11.81
N ASP A 275 10.74 -4.56 12.87
CA ASP A 275 11.87 -5.37 13.35
C ASP A 275 11.44 -6.79 13.75
N LEU A 276 10.33 -6.92 14.48
CA LEU A 276 9.78 -8.23 14.86
C LEU A 276 9.34 -9.06 13.64
N VAL A 277 8.74 -8.42 12.63
CA VAL A 277 8.35 -9.11 11.39
C VAL A 277 9.58 -9.51 10.58
N LYS A 278 10.61 -8.67 10.55
CA LYS A 278 11.89 -8.95 9.91
C LYS A 278 12.63 -10.11 10.56
N GLU A 279 12.55 -10.28 11.88
CA GLU A 279 13.08 -11.48 12.57
C GLU A 279 12.37 -12.77 12.12
N ARG A 280 11.09 -12.69 11.72
CA ARG A 280 10.30 -13.83 11.24
C ARG A 280 10.43 -14.09 9.74
N MET A 281 10.73 -13.05 8.97
CA MET A 281 10.91 -13.10 7.52
C MET A 281 12.17 -12.32 7.09
N PRO A 282 13.37 -12.77 7.49
CA PRO A 282 14.61 -12.05 7.26
C PRO A 282 14.97 -11.89 5.77
N VAL A 283 14.49 -12.79 4.91
CA VAL A 283 14.75 -12.75 3.47
C VAL A 283 13.61 -11.99 2.78
N ALA A 284 12.37 -12.41 2.99
CA ALA A 284 11.22 -11.85 2.28
C ALA A 284 10.90 -10.41 2.69
N TYR A 285 11.21 -9.98 3.92
CA TYR A 285 10.94 -8.62 4.43
C TYR A 285 12.22 -7.89 4.84
N ALA A 286 13.34 -8.17 4.15
CA ALA A 286 14.66 -7.61 4.48
C ALA A 286 14.68 -6.07 4.53
N SER A 287 13.90 -5.41 3.66
CA SER A 287 13.80 -3.94 3.56
C SER A 287 13.11 -3.28 4.76
N GLY A 288 12.32 -4.04 5.52
CA GLY A 288 11.46 -3.51 6.60
C GLY A 288 10.27 -2.68 6.11
N LYS A 289 9.98 -2.67 4.80
CA LYS A 289 8.94 -1.83 4.18
C LYS A 289 8.10 -2.56 3.13
N SER A 290 8.58 -3.67 2.59
CA SER A 290 7.95 -4.43 1.52
C SER A 290 8.28 -5.91 1.67
N ILE A 291 7.32 -6.76 1.28
CA ILE A 291 7.62 -8.17 1.04
C ILE A 291 8.15 -8.29 -0.39
N THR A 292 9.40 -8.69 -0.53
CA THR A 292 10.10 -8.80 -1.81
C THR A 292 10.14 -10.26 -2.26
N LEU A 293 9.65 -10.54 -3.47
CA LEU A 293 9.56 -11.87 -4.05
C LEU A 293 10.17 -11.86 -5.46
N PRO A 294 10.89 -12.89 -5.90
CA PRO A 294 11.41 -12.92 -7.26
C PRO A 294 10.26 -13.10 -8.26
N LEU A 295 10.31 -12.35 -9.35
CA LEU A 295 9.50 -12.56 -10.53
C LEU A 295 10.26 -13.47 -11.48
N ALA A 296 9.91 -14.76 -11.49
CA ALA A 296 10.56 -15.74 -12.35
C ALA A 296 9.58 -16.37 -13.33
N PHE A 297 9.98 -16.47 -14.61
CA PHE A 297 9.20 -17.12 -15.65
C PHE A 297 9.62 -18.59 -15.80
N SER A 298 8.65 -19.45 -16.12
CA SER A 298 8.84 -20.87 -16.38
C SER A 298 9.50 -21.09 -17.74
N MET A 299 10.57 -21.88 -17.78
CA MET A 299 11.23 -22.32 -19.02
C MET A 299 10.43 -23.37 -19.81
N ARG A 300 9.20 -23.67 -19.38
CA ARG A 300 8.23 -24.52 -20.12
C ARG A 300 7.27 -23.73 -20.99
N GLU A 301 7.36 -22.41 -20.99
CA GLU A 301 6.55 -21.50 -21.80
C GLU A 301 7.45 -20.38 -22.32
N PRO A 302 7.16 -19.76 -23.48
CA PRO A 302 7.95 -18.64 -23.97
C PRO A 302 7.72 -17.41 -23.09
N LEU A 303 8.76 -16.60 -22.91
CA LEU A 303 8.63 -15.27 -22.31
C LEU A 303 8.26 -14.25 -23.39
N ASN A 304 7.15 -13.53 -23.24
CA ASN A 304 6.88 -12.31 -24.01
C ASN A 304 6.84 -11.11 -23.07
N MET A 305 7.96 -10.41 -22.96
CA MET A 305 8.15 -9.26 -22.08
C MET A 305 8.21 -7.96 -22.89
N HIS A 306 7.50 -6.93 -22.45
CA HIS A 306 7.63 -5.59 -23.00
C HIS A 306 8.01 -4.60 -21.90
N VAL A 307 9.16 -3.94 -22.06
CA VAL A 307 9.65 -2.91 -21.15
C VAL A 307 9.45 -1.53 -21.76
N ILE A 308 8.63 -0.73 -21.12
CA ILE A 308 8.34 0.65 -21.50
C ILE A 308 9.06 1.55 -20.51
N TYR A 309 9.89 2.49 -20.98
CA TYR A 309 10.76 3.25 -20.09
C TYR A 309 10.89 4.73 -20.44
N ASP A 310 11.00 5.60 -19.43
CA ASP A 310 11.44 6.99 -19.62
C ASP A 310 12.92 6.99 -20.08
N PRO A 311 13.31 7.77 -21.11
CA PRO A 311 14.70 7.80 -21.59
C PRO A 311 15.75 8.04 -20.51
N LYS A 312 15.41 8.74 -19.42
CA LYS A 312 16.30 8.96 -18.27
C LYS A 312 16.63 7.68 -17.50
N GLN A 313 15.74 6.69 -17.54
CA GLN A 313 15.89 5.40 -16.85
C GLN A 313 16.48 4.30 -17.75
N LYS A 314 16.84 4.63 -19.00
CA LYS A 314 17.40 3.69 -19.98
C LYS A 314 18.51 2.82 -19.41
N GLN A 315 19.47 3.43 -18.69
CA GLN A 315 20.60 2.71 -18.14
C GLN A 315 20.18 1.61 -17.16
N SER A 316 19.25 1.91 -16.25
CA SER A 316 18.73 0.94 -15.26
C SER A 316 18.01 -0.22 -15.96
N VAL A 317 17.16 0.08 -16.94
CA VAL A 317 16.44 -0.95 -17.72
C VAL A 317 17.39 -1.85 -18.49
N MET A 318 18.39 -1.27 -19.15
CA MET A 318 19.37 -2.05 -19.91
C MET A 318 20.23 -2.92 -18.99
N ALA A 319 20.59 -2.43 -17.79
CA ALA A 319 21.25 -3.22 -16.76
C ALA A 319 20.39 -4.42 -16.33
N GLY A 320 19.10 -4.20 -16.11
CA GLY A 320 18.13 -5.26 -15.80
C GLY A 320 18.04 -6.34 -16.88
N ILE A 321 17.93 -5.94 -18.15
CA ILE A 321 17.91 -6.88 -19.28
C ILE A 321 19.23 -7.65 -19.38
N GLN A 322 20.37 -6.97 -19.21
CA GLN A 322 21.68 -7.63 -19.17
C GLN A 322 21.76 -8.66 -18.03
N SER A 323 21.21 -8.36 -16.86
CA SER A 323 21.11 -9.31 -15.74
C SER A 323 20.31 -10.56 -16.10
N ILE A 324 19.17 -10.41 -16.78
CA ILE A 324 18.36 -11.53 -17.30
C ILE A 324 19.18 -12.40 -18.26
N LEU A 325 19.87 -11.78 -19.22
CA LEU A 325 20.68 -12.48 -20.21
C LEU A 325 21.86 -13.22 -19.57
N LEU A 326 22.49 -12.65 -18.55
CA LEU A 326 23.57 -13.29 -17.79
C LEU A 326 23.06 -14.53 -17.03
N LYS A 327 21.86 -14.45 -16.43
CA LYS A 327 21.21 -15.61 -15.79
C LYS A 327 20.88 -16.71 -16.80
N LEU A 328 20.41 -16.35 -18.00
CA LEU A 328 20.23 -17.32 -19.09
C LEU A 328 21.55 -18.01 -19.44
N ILE A 329 22.63 -17.27 -19.65
CA ILE A 329 23.96 -17.85 -19.92
C ILE A 329 24.42 -18.77 -18.79
N ARG A 330 24.19 -18.36 -17.53
CA ARG A 330 24.62 -19.09 -16.33
C ARG A 330 23.92 -20.43 -16.16
N PHE A 331 22.60 -20.45 -16.31
CA PHE A 331 21.77 -21.60 -15.94
C PHE A 331 21.31 -22.45 -17.10
N MET A 332 21.43 -21.98 -18.34
CA MET A 332 21.16 -22.81 -19.52
C MET A 332 22.37 -23.68 -19.87
N PRO A 333 22.15 -24.93 -20.30
CA PRO A 333 23.20 -25.75 -20.89
C PRO A 333 23.84 -25.09 -22.11
N MET A 334 25.13 -25.38 -22.33
CA MET A 334 25.82 -24.88 -23.51
C MET A 334 25.10 -25.32 -24.78
N SER A 335 24.91 -24.36 -25.70
CA SER A 335 24.28 -24.53 -27.01
C SER A 335 22.79 -24.95 -26.98
N SER A 336 22.13 -25.03 -25.81
CA SER A 336 20.68 -25.28 -25.74
C SER A 336 19.81 -24.06 -26.07
N PHE A 337 20.42 -22.90 -26.28
CA PHE A 337 19.72 -21.68 -26.68
C PHE A 337 20.56 -20.77 -27.59
N GLN A 338 19.88 -19.86 -28.30
CA GLN A 338 20.48 -18.79 -29.08
C GLN A 338 19.86 -17.43 -28.73
N LEU A 339 20.71 -16.43 -28.55
CA LEU A 339 20.39 -15.02 -28.36
C LEU A 339 20.45 -14.27 -29.69
N THR A 340 19.33 -13.65 -30.07
CA THR A 340 19.25 -12.70 -31.17
C THR A 340 19.04 -11.30 -30.59
N ALA A 341 20.04 -10.44 -30.73
CA ALA A 341 19.96 -9.06 -30.24
C ALA A 341 19.81 -8.07 -31.40
N ILE A 342 18.69 -7.35 -31.41
CA ILE A 342 18.38 -6.31 -32.37
C ILE A 342 18.48 -4.97 -31.64
N ASP A 343 19.40 -4.11 -32.07
CA ASP A 343 19.67 -2.82 -31.43
C ASP A 343 19.87 -1.71 -32.49
N PRO A 344 18.77 -1.21 -33.07
CA PRO A 344 18.81 -0.37 -34.27
C PRO A 344 19.40 1.02 -34.03
N ASN A 345 19.28 1.55 -32.81
CA ASN A 345 19.72 2.92 -32.48
C ASN A 345 21.11 2.95 -31.85
N GLU A 346 21.37 2.11 -30.84
CA GLU A 346 22.59 2.17 -30.01
C GLU A 346 23.69 1.20 -30.46
N ARG A 347 23.44 0.45 -31.53
CA ARG A 347 24.41 -0.42 -32.21
C ARG A 347 25.13 -1.41 -31.29
N GLY A 348 24.45 -1.92 -30.27
CA GLY A 348 24.95 -2.90 -29.31
C GLY A 348 25.29 -2.31 -27.94
N THR A 349 25.35 -0.98 -27.79
CA THR A 349 25.69 -0.36 -26.50
C THR A 349 24.68 -0.72 -25.39
N ASN A 350 23.41 -0.96 -25.75
CA ASN A 350 22.38 -1.41 -24.81
C ASN A 350 22.69 -2.77 -24.16
N LEU A 351 23.54 -3.60 -24.76
CA LEU A 351 23.97 -4.89 -24.22
C LEU A 351 25.18 -4.78 -23.27
N GLY A 352 25.79 -3.61 -23.13
CA GLY A 352 26.97 -3.43 -22.29
C GLY A 352 28.09 -4.38 -22.69
N LEU A 353 28.65 -5.13 -21.74
CA LEU A 353 29.73 -6.09 -22.02
C LEU A 353 29.28 -7.31 -22.84
N LEU A 354 27.97 -7.62 -22.87
CA LEU A 354 27.42 -8.74 -23.65
C LEU A 354 27.55 -8.53 -25.16
N GLN A 355 27.83 -7.30 -25.63
CA GLN A 355 28.16 -7.05 -27.03
C GLN A 355 29.42 -7.82 -27.51
N LYS A 356 30.22 -8.37 -26.59
CA LYS A 356 31.37 -9.23 -26.89
C LYS A 356 30.99 -10.68 -27.22
N LEU A 357 29.78 -11.13 -26.91
CA LEU A 357 29.34 -12.51 -27.16
C LEU A 357 29.54 -12.96 -28.62
N PRO A 358 29.27 -12.14 -29.65
CA PRO A 358 29.54 -12.50 -31.05
C PRO A 358 31.01 -12.81 -31.38
N ALA A 359 31.96 -12.31 -30.59
CA ALA A 359 33.38 -12.65 -30.78
C ALA A 359 33.71 -14.09 -30.35
N ILE A 360 32.84 -14.71 -29.54
CA ILE A 360 32.94 -16.10 -29.09
C ILE A 360 32.47 -17.01 -30.24
N SER A 361 33.31 -17.09 -31.27
CA SER A 361 33.05 -17.73 -32.56
C SER A 361 32.75 -19.23 -32.47
N ALA A 362 33.09 -19.89 -31.36
CA ALA A 362 32.80 -21.30 -31.13
C ALA A 362 31.37 -21.56 -30.59
N SER A 363 30.64 -20.52 -30.16
CA SER A 363 29.54 -20.70 -29.20
C SER A 363 28.13 -20.78 -29.77
N GLU A 364 27.90 -20.25 -30.98
CA GLU A 364 26.57 -19.99 -31.55
C GLU A 364 25.59 -19.23 -30.63
N ILE A 365 26.00 -18.81 -29.42
CA ILE A 365 25.13 -18.12 -28.44
C ILE A 365 24.55 -16.88 -29.07
N CYS A 366 25.40 -16.03 -29.66
CA CYS A 366 24.95 -14.83 -30.35
C CYS A 366 25.80 -14.65 -31.61
N LYS A 367 25.18 -14.68 -32.80
CA LYS A 367 25.92 -14.58 -34.06
C LYS A 367 26.44 -13.16 -34.31
N LYS A 368 25.61 -12.16 -34.02
CA LYS A 368 25.80 -10.75 -34.36
C LYS A 368 24.77 -9.90 -33.60
N VAL A 369 25.09 -8.63 -33.37
CA VAL A 369 24.09 -7.61 -33.02
C VAL A 369 23.55 -6.99 -34.30
N TYR A 370 22.24 -7.11 -34.52
CA TYR A 370 21.58 -6.68 -35.76
C TYR A 370 21.14 -5.23 -35.63
N THR A 371 21.63 -4.37 -36.51
CA THR A 371 21.44 -2.91 -36.41
C THR A 371 20.83 -2.29 -37.67
N LEU A 372 21.23 -2.79 -38.85
CA LEU A 372 20.76 -2.30 -40.15
C LEU A 372 19.43 -2.95 -40.51
N LYS A 373 18.60 -2.27 -41.29
CA LYS A 373 17.26 -2.73 -41.66
C LYS A 373 17.30 -4.05 -42.42
N GLU A 374 18.25 -4.17 -43.34
CA GLU A 374 18.46 -5.35 -44.18
C GLU A 374 18.91 -6.53 -43.33
N ASP A 375 19.85 -6.31 -42.40
CA ASP A 375 20.33 -7.32 -41.45
C ASP A 375 19.20 -7.82 -40.54
N ILE A 376 18.34 -6.92 -40.06
CA ILE A 376 17.20 -7.26 -39.20
C ILE A 376 16.20 -8.11 -40.00
N ALA A 377 15.82 -7.68 -41.21
CA ALA A 377 14.89 -8.42 -42.06
C ALA A 377 15.43 -9.80 -42.46
N GLU A 378 16.72 -9.90 -42.79
CA GLU A 378 17.38 -11.17 -43.09
C GLU A 378 17.36 -12.10 -41.88
N ARG A 379 17.71 -11.62 -40.69
CA ARG A 379 17.71 -12.43 -39.49
C ARG A 379 16.32 -12.94 -39.10
N LEU A 380 15.30 -12.10 -39.23
CA LEU A 380 13.93 -12.54 -38.95
C LEU A 380 13.47 -13.61 -39.94
N ARG A 381 13.86 -13.52 -41.22
CA ARG A 381 13.63 -14.57 -42.22
C ARG A 381 14.38 -15.86 -41.89
N GLU A 382 15.62 -15.79 -41.39
CA GLU A 382 16.32 -16.99 -40.91
C GLU A 382 15.55 -17.69 -39.78
N LEU A 383 14.96 -16.91 -38.88
CA LEU A 383 14.13 -17.46 -37.80
C LEU A 383 12.81 -18.03 -38.32
N GLU A 384 12.23 -17.51 -39.41
CA GLU A 384 11.07 -18.14 -40.06
C GLU A 384 11.44 -19.52 -40.61
N ILE A 385 12.60 -19.64 -41.27
CA ILE A 385 13.10 -20.94 -41.76
C ILE A 385 13.26 -21.92 -40.58
N PHE A 386 13.75 -21.44 -39.44
CA PHE A 386 13.80 -22.23 -38.20
C PHE A 386 12.40 -22.66 -37.75
N VAL A 387 11.40 -21.77 -37.79
CA VAL A 387 10.00 -22.09 -37.44
C VAL A 387 9.46 -23.19 -38.36
N ASP A 388 9.71 -23.13 -39.65
CA ASP A 388 9.27 -24.15 -40.61
C ASP A 388 9.91 -25.50 -40.34
N GLN A 389 11.23 -25.53 -40.16
CA GLN A 389 11.98 -26.75 -39.86
C GLN A 389 11.56 -27.37 -38.52
N THR A 390 11.44 -26.54 -37.48
CA THR A 390 11.02 -26.96 -36.14
C THR A 390 9.59 -27.46 -36.17
N SER A 391 8.68 -26.77 -36.87
CA SER A 391 7.30 -27.22 -37.01
C SER A 391 7.18 -28.58 -37.70
N ALA A 392 8.06 -28.87 -38.66
CA ALA A 392 8.14 -30.19 -39.29
C ALA A 392 8.68 -31.26 -38.32
N MET A 393 9.71 -30.94 -37.52
CA MET A 393 10.23 -31.86 -36.48
C MET A 393 9.20 -32.14 -35.38
N LEU A 394 8.36 -31.17 -35.05
CA LEU A 394 7.30 -31.27 -34.04
C LEU A 394 6.01 -31.90 -34.59
N ALA A 395 6.01 -32.52 -35.76
CA ALA A 395 4.82 -33.17 -36.30
C ALA A 395 4.31 -34.25 -35.32
N GLY A 396 3.12 -34.04 -34.75
CA GLY A 396 2.51 -34.92 -33.75
C GLY A 396 2.92 -34.65 -32.29
N VAL A 397 3.75 -33.62 -32.05
CA VAL A 397 4.10 -33.13 -30.70
C VAL A 397 3.57 -31.69 -30.55
N GLU A 398 3.07 -31.35 -29.35
CA GLU A 398 2.42 -30.04 -29.13
C GLU A 398 3.39 -28.87 -29.33
N ASP A 399 4.57 -28.95 -28.72
CA ASP A 399 5.55 -27.88 -28.69
C ASP A 399 6.97 -28.40 -28.42
N VAL A 400 7.94 -27.50 -28.57
CA VAL A 400 9.35 -27.79 -28.34
C VAL A 400 9.66 -28.18 -26.91
N TYR A 401 8.92 -27.68 -25.92
CA TYR A 401 9.13 -28.01 -24.51
C TYR A 401 8.83 -29.49 -24.24
N THR A 402 7.73 -29.98 -24.80
CA THR A 402 7.32 -31.38 -24.74
C THR A 402 8.28 -32.29 -25.51
N TYR A 403 8.74 -31.83 -26.68
CA TYR A 403 9.74 -32.54 -27.48
C TYR A 403 11.06 -32.67 -26.71
N ASN A 404 11.59 -31.55 -26.21
CA ASN A 404 12.82 -31.49 -25.45
C ASN A 404 12.74 -32.28 -24.15
N ALA A 405 11.58 -32.47 -23.52
CA ALA A 405 11.49 -33.30 -22.32
C ALA A 405 11.78 -34.79 -22.57
N SER A 406 11.51 -35.29 -23.79
CA SER A 406 11.50 -36.73 -24.12
C SER A 406 12.59 -37.18 -25.10
N HIS A 407 13.25 -36.24 -25.79
CA HIS A 407 14.25 -36.55 -26.83
C HIS A 407 15.68 -36.28 -26.36
N ALA A 408 16.62 -37.12 -26.80
CA ALA A 408 18.04 -36.93 -26.48
C ALA A 408 18.63 -35.70 -27.20
N PHE A 409 18.20 -35.46 -28.44
CA PHE A 409 18.56 -34.29 -29.23
C PHE A 409 17.53 -33.19 -28.95
N LYS A 410 17.99 -32.10 -28.35
CA LYS A 410 17.13 -30.96 -28.03
C LYS A 410 17.11 -29.98 -29.19
N ILE A 411 15.96 -29.38 -29.44
CA ILE A 411 15.82 -28.23 -30.31
C ILE A 411 16.17 -26.99 -29.47
N PRO A 412 17.07 -26.11 -29.94
CA PRO A 412 17.49 -24.96 -29.15
C PRO A 412 16.38 -23.93 -28.97
N TYR A 413 16.33 -23.31 -27.80
CA TYR A 413 15.44 -22.18 -27.53
C TYR A 413 15.98 -20.89 -28.17
N HIS A 414 15.10 -19.99 -28.58
CA HIS A 414 15.51 -18.67 -29.10
C HIS A 414 15.06 -17.56 -28.17
N PHE A 415 16.00 -16.72 -27.75
CA PHE A 415 15.73 -15.49 -27.01
C PHE A 415 16.02 -14.29 -27.91
N VAL A 416 14.98 -13.52 -28.23
CA VAL A 416 15.05 -12.38 -29.14
C VAL A 416 14.85 -11.10 -28.36
N VAL A 417 15.90 -10.29 -28.25
CA VAL A 417 15.86 -8.97 -27.61
C VAL A 417 15.77 -7.92 -28.70
N ILE A 418 14.71 -7.10 -28.67
CA ILE A 418 14.45 -6.05 -29.66
C ILE A 418 14.40 -4.72 -28.93
N ASN A 419 15.50 -3.96 -29.05
CA ASN A 419 15.60 -2.65 -28.44
C ASN A 419 14.94 -1.57 -29.29
N ASP A 420 14.37 -0.58 -28.61
CA ASP A 420 13.75 0.61 -29.20
C ASP A 420 12.71 0.28 -30.30
N TYR A 421 11.93 -0.77 -30.06
CA TYR A 421 10.90 -1.21 -31.00
C TYR A 421 9.84 -0.11 -31.24
N PRO A 422 9.38 0.10 -32.49
CA PRO A 422 9.67 -0.65 -33.73
C PRO A 422 10.71 0.02 -34.65
N ASN A 423 11.70 0.74 -34.11
CA ASN A 423 12.66 1.46 -34.96
C ASN A 423 13.40 0.52 -35.93
N ASN A 424 13.57 0.97 -37.18
CA ASN A 424 14.18 0.20 -38.27
C ASN A 424 13.47 -1.11 -38.68
N PHE A 425 12.24 -1.35 -38.22
CA PHE A 425 11.43 -2.45 -38.74
C PHE A 425 10.69 -2.04 -40.01
N GLU A 426 11.10 -2.62 -41.14
CA GLU A 426 10.38 -2.50 -42.40
C GLU A 426 9.20 -3.47 -42.47
N ARG A 427 8.34 -3.31 -43.49
CA ARG A 427 7.11 -4.10 -43.63
C ARG A 427 7.38 -5.62 -43.66
N ASN A 428 8.39 -6.06 -44.38
CA ASN A 428 8.81 -7.46 -44.44
C ASN A 428 9.29 -7.98 -43.07
N ALA A 429 10.10 -7.21 -42.34
CA ALA A 429 10.54 -7.55 -40.99
C ALA A 429 9.36 -7.65 -40.01
N MET A 430 8.35 -6.77 -40.14
CA MET A 430 7.12 -6.83 -39.36
C MET A 430 6.28 -8.06 -39.69
N GLU A 431 6.14 -8.40 -40.98
CA GLU A 431 5.45 -9.62 -41.43
C GLU A 431 6.14 -10.87 -40.84
N SER A 432 7.46 -10.94 -40.89
CA SER A 432 8.21 -12.02 -40.27
C SER A 432 8.11 -12.08 -38.76
N LEU A 433 8.21 -10.94 -38.07
CA LEU A 433 8.02 -10.89 -36.63
C LEU A 433 6.65 -11.44 -36.22
N ASN A 434 5.59 -11.14 -36.98
CA ASN A 434 4.26 -11.69 -36.71
C ASN A 434 4.22 -13.22 -36.86
N VAL A 435 4.90 -13.80 -37.85
CA VAL A 435 5.03 -15.26 -37.99
C VAL A 435 5.72 -15.85 -36.77
N LEU A 436 6.81 -15.23 -36.31
CA LEU A 436 7.54 -15.71 -35.13
C LEU A 436 6.70 -15.61 -33.85
N LEU A 437 6.01 -14.47 -33.62
CA LEU A 437 5.14 -14.28 -32.47
C LEU A 437 4.00 -15.32 -32.44
N ASN A 438 3.37 -15.60 -33.59
CA ASN A 438 2.31 -16.61 -33.68
C ASN A 438 2.79 -18.04 -33.43
N ASN A 439 4.06 -18.33 -33.69
CA ASN A 439 4.68 -19.65 -33.50
C ASN A 439 5.60 -19.72 -32.26
N ALA A 440 5.65 -18.66 -31.45
CA ALA A 440 6.57 -18.50 -30.33
C ALA A 440 6.48 -19.65 -29.33
N ARG A 441 5.27 -20.02 -28.91
CA ARG A 441 5.03 -21.13 -27.99
C ARG A 441 5.44 -22.47 -28.58
N LYS A 442 5.02 -22.74 -29.81
CA LYS A 442 5.28 -24.03 -30.48
C LYS A 442 6.78 -24.26 -30.68
N CYS A 443 7.51 -23.22 -31.10
CA CYS A 443 8.93 -23.33 -31.49
C CYS A 443 9.91 -22.87 -30.40
N GLY A 444 9.44 -22.45 -29.22
CA GLY A 444 10.29 -22.00 -28.11
C GLY A 444 11.05 -20.71 -28.37
N ILE A 445 10.36 -19.72 -28.94
CA ILE A 445 10.89 -18.38 -29.18
C ILE A 445 10.34 -17.44 -28.12
N SER A 446 11.23 -16.81 -27.36
CA SER A 446 10.93 -15.81 -26.34
C SER A 446 11.36 -14.43 -26.82
N PHE A 447 10.59 -13.40 -26.46
CA PHE A 447 10.81 -12.02 -26.85
C PHE A 447 10.93 -11.09 -25.65
N ILE A 448 11.90 -10.17 -25.72
CA ILE A 448 12.01 -9.01 -24.84
C ILE A 448 12.02 -7.76 -25.73
N PHE A 449 10.95 -6.98 -25.68
CA PHE A 449 10.84 -5.70 -26.38
C PHE A 449 11.16 -4.56 -25.43
N THR A 450 11.87 -3.54 -25.92
CA THR A 450 11.99 -2.27 -25.20
C THR A 450 11.47 -1.11 -26.04
N SER A 451 10.80 -0.14 -25.42
CA SER A 451 10.36 1.08 -26.10
C SER A 451 10.22 2.25 -25.13
N VAL A 452 10.32 3.48 -25.65
CA VAL A 452 10.13 4.70 -24.83
C VAL A 452 8.65 5.00 -24.58
N ALA A 453 7.77 4.48 -25.42
CA ALA A 453 6.33 4.66 -25.30
C ALA A 453 5.60 3.34 -25.57
N PRO A 454 4.38 3.16 -25.02
CA PRO A 454 3.54 2.01 -25.34
C PRO A 454 3.30 1.94 -26.85
N TYR A 455 3.61 0.80 -27.44
CA TYR A 455 3.35 0.57 -28.85
C TYR A 455 1.89 0.18 -29.06
N LYS A 456 1.17 0.90 -29.93
CA LYS A 456 -0.27 0.68 -30.18
C LYS A 456 -0.59 -0.49 -31.11
N GLY A 457 0.41 -1.22 -31.59
CA GLY A 457 0.18 -2.41 -32.43
C GLY A 457 -0.08 -3.68 -31.61
N SER A 458 -0.25 -4.79 -32.30
CA SER A 458 -0.82 -6.04 -31.77
C SER A 458 0.20 -6.95 -31.03
N ILE A 459 1.15 -6.39 -30.29
CA ILE A 459 2.04 -7.23 -29.46
C ILE A 459 1.28 -7.62 -28.19
N THR A 460 0.92 -8.90 -28.09
CA THR A 460 0.44 -9.48 -26.84
C THR A 460 1.63 -9.81 -25.96
N SER A 461 1.75 -9.11 -24.83
CA SER A 461 2.82 -9.35 -23.84
C SER A 461 2.27 -10.04 -22.61
N ASP A 462 2.98 -11.04 -22.12
CA ASP A 462 2.64 -11.75 -20.87
C ASP A 462 3.04 -10.91 -19.64
N VAL A 463 4.08 -10.09 -19.81
CA VAL A 463 4.60 -9.16 -18.80
C VAL A 463 4.85 -7.81 -19.44
N ILE A 464 4.34 -6.76 -18.81
CA ILE A 464 4.64 -5.38 -19.19
C ILE A 464 5.32 -4.71 -18.00
N VAL A 465 6.57 -4.28 -18.16
CA VAL A 465 7.27 -3.47 -17.18
C VAL A 465 7.21 -2.02 -17.60
N GLU A 466 6.78 -1.14 -16.70
CA GLU A 466 6.74 0.31 -16.92
C GLU A 466 7.73 0.98 -15.95
N GLU A 467 8.79 1.55 -16.50
CA GLU A 467 9.84 2.26 -15.77
C GLU A 467 9.69 3.77 -15.97
N ASN A 468 9.21 4.47 -14.95
CA ASN A 468 9.05 5.92 -14.95
C ASN A 468 9.95 6.56 -13.89
N ASN A 469 10.24 7.86 -13.98
CA ASN A 469 11.17 8.57 -13.08
C ASN A 469 10.94 8.43 -11.56
N HIS A 470 9.80 7.91 -11.12
CA HIS A 470 9.44 7.80 -9.71
C HIS A 470 9.29 6.35 -9.24
N LYS A 471 9.06 5.40 -10.16
CA LYS A 471 8.63 4.05 -9.84
C LYS A 471 8.69 3.15 -11.07
N THR A 472 9.18 1.94 -10.85
CA THR A 472 9.03 0.82 -11.75
C THR A 472 7.84 -0.03 -11.33
N SER A 473 6.98 -0.39 -12.27
CA SER A 473 5.89 -1.32 -12.04
C SER A 473 5.94 -2.47 -13.04
N VAL A 474 5.36 -3.59 -12.65
CA VAL A 474 5.16 -4.74 -13.53
C VAL A 474 3.69 -5.12 -13.55
N ASN A 475 3.13 -5.23 -14.75
CA ASN A 475 1.83 -5.81 -14.99
C ASN A 475 2.02 -7.25 -15.48
N TYR A 476 1.53 -8.20 -14.68
CA TYR A 476 1.45 -9.60 -15.09
C TYR A 476 0.21 -10.23 -14.45
N ASP A 477 -0.40 -11.21 -15.13
CA ASP A 477 -1.64 -11.87 -14.66
C ASP A 477 -2.76 -10.89 -14.28
N ARG A 478 -2.89 -9.80 -15.06
CA ARG A 478 -3.89 -8.71 -14.89
C ARG A 478 -3.75 -7.91 -13.59
N SER A 479 -2.63 -8.01 -12.90
CA SER A 479 -2.34 -7.29 -11.66
C SER A 479 -1.07 -6.46 -11.83
N THR A 480 -1.03 -5.30 -11.18
CA THR A 480 0.15 -4.41 -11.21
C THR A 480 0.83 -4.42 -9.86
N TYR A 481 2.14 -4.65 -9.85
CA TYR A 481 2.97 -4.63 -8.64
C TYR A 481 4.17 -3.69 -8.82
N ASP A 482 4.79 -3.32 -7.70
CA ASP A 482 6.06 -2.60 -7.71
C ASP A 482 7.15 -3.59 -8.12
N PHE A 483 8.09 -3.15 -8.95
CA PHE A 483 9.09 -4.02 -9.55
C PHE A 483 10.49 -3.45 -9.39
N VAL A 484 11.48 -4.32 -9.29
CA VAL A 484 12.88 -3.95 -9.25
C VAL A 484 13.66 -4.89 -10.14
N PHE A 485 14.42 -4.33 -11.08
CA PHE A 485 15.40 -5.11 -11.83
C PHE A 485 16.62 -5.41 -10.95
N ASP A 486 17.21 -6.58 -11.15
CA ASP A 486 18.56 -6.84 -10.64
C ASP A 486 19.58 -6.08 -11.49
N ASP A 487 20.65 -5.61 -10.87
CA ASP A 487 21.76 -4.98 -11.59
C ASP A 487 22.62 -6.04 -12.31
N VAL A 488 23.53 -5.56 -13.16
CA VAL A 488 24.58 -6.37 -13.78
C VAL A 488 25.55 -6.85 -12.72
N ILE A 489 25.99 -8.09 -12.82
CA ILE A 489 26.95 -8.70 -11.90
C ILE A 489 28.25 -7.86 -11.83
N ALA A 490 28.79 -7.66 -10.62
CA ALA A 490 29.93 -6.77 -10.40
C ALA A 490 31.17 -7.15 -11.24
N ASN A 491 31.43 -8.44 -11.40
CA ASN A 491 32.59 -8.98 -12.10
C ASN A 491 32.28 -9.45 -13.53
N CYS A 492 31.31 -8.81 -14.20
CA CYS A 492 30.82 -9.22 -15.52
C CYS A 492 31.92 -9.43 -16.58
N GLY A 493 32.98 -8.62 -16.56
CA GLY A 493 34.14 -8.79 -17.45
C GLY A 493 34.85 -10.13 -17.26
N LEU A 494 35.25 -10.46 -16.03
CA LEU A 494 35.92 -11.73 -15.70
C LEU A 494 35.02 -12.93 -15.97
N TYR A 495 33.74 -12.80 -15.62
CA TYR A 495 32.75 -13.83 -15.90
C TYR A 495 32.64 -14.12 -17.40
N LEU A 496 32.55 -13.09 -18.25
CA LEU A 496 32.46 -13.27 -19.70
C LEU A 496 33.75 -13.83 -20.31
N GLU A 497 34.92 -13.51 -19.76
CA GLU A 497 36.18 -14.16 -20.14
C GLU A 497 36.15 -15.66 -19.80
N SER A 498 35.60 -16.04 -18.65
CA SER A 498 35.38 -17.44 -18.28
C SER A 498 34.39 -18.14 -19.21
N VAL A 499 33.28 -17.47 -19.58
CA VAL A 499 32.34 -17.96 -20.61
C VAL A 499 33.07 -18.20 -21.94
N GLU A 500 33.84 -17.22 -22.41
CA GLU A 500 34.59 -17.33 -23.66
C GLU A 500 35.56 -18.52 -23.64
N ASN A 501 36.28 -18.72 -22.54
CA ASN A 501 37.21 -19.84 -22.37
C ASN A 501 36.48 -21.19 -22.40
N ALA A 502 35.38 -21.33 -21.65
CA ALA A 502 34.58 -22.57 -21.64
C ALA A 502 34.03 -22.91 -23.04
N TYR A 503 33.56 -21.91 -23.79
CA TYR A 503 33.07 -22.13 -25.15
C TYR A 503 34.18 -22.39 -26.18
N LYS A 504 35.39 -21.83 -25.99
CA LYS A 504 36.57 -22.14 -26.82
C LYS A 504 37.10 -23.54 -26.57
N GLU A 505 37.15 -23.97 -25.31
CA GLU A 505 37.42 -25.37 -24.97
C GLU A 505 36.35 -26.29 -25.58
N GLY A 506 35.13 -25.78 -25.67
CA GLY A 506 33.98 -26.45 -26.23
C GLY A 506 33.47 -27.57 -25.33
N ILE A 507 32.28 -28.08 -25.65
CA ILE A 507 31.86 -29.35 -25.07
C ILE A 507 32.81 -30.39 -25.64
N LYS A 508 33.61 -31.04 -24.80
CA LYS A 508 34.42 -32.20 -25.21
C LYS A 508 33.49 -33.33 -25.64
N VAL A 509 33.09 -33.30 -26.90
CA VAL A 509 32.31 -34.37 -27.51
C VAL A 509 33.28 -35.50 -27.81
N ASP A 510 33.02 -36.67 -27.23
CA ASP A 510 33.69 -37.89 -27.61
C ASP A 510 33.32 -38.23 -29.07
N ASN A 511 34.16 -37.80 -30.00
CA ASN A 511 33.98 -37.93 -31.44
C ASN A 511 34.66 -39.19 -32.01
N ARG A 512 35.05 -40.15 -31.15
CA ARG A 512 35.68 -41.39 -31.61
C ARG A 512 34.72 -42.14 -32.54
N PHE A 513 35.23 -42.58 -33.68
CA PHE A 513 34.47 -43.31 -34.70
C PHE A 513 33.60 -44.44 -34.12
N CYS A 514 34.19 -45.25 -33.24
CA CYS A 514 33.55 -46.41 -32.58
C CYS A 514 32.39 -46.05 -31.64
N ARG A 515 32.19 -44.77 -31.29
CA ARG A 515 31.05 -44.32 -30.48
C ARG A 515 29.77 -44.20 -31.29
N PHE A 516 29.90 -43.89 -32.58
CA PHE A 516 28.78 -43.65 -33.50
C PHE A 516 28.57 -44.80 -34.48
N PHE A 517 29.64 -45.53 -34.80
CA PHE A 517 29.59 -46.68 -35.69
C PHE A 517 29.96 -47.95 -34.94
N ASP A 518 29.10 -48.95 -35.04
CA ASP A 518 29.36 -50.28 -34.53
C ASP A 518 30.48 -50.92 -35.37
N MET A 519 31.67 -51.08 -34.79
CA MET A 519 32.80 -51.69 -35.49
C MET A 519 32.72 -53.23 -35.53
N GLN A 520 31.78 -53.84 -34.80
CA GLN A 520 31.56 -55.28 -34.79
C GLN A 520 30.47 -55.70 -35.79
N ARG A 521 29.69 -54.75 -36.30
CA ARG A 521 28.62 -54.98 -37.26
C ARG A 521 28.73 -53.99 -38.42
N ILE A 522 28.97 -54.51 -39.63
CA ILE A 522 28.94 -53.69 -40.85
C ILE A 522 27.48 -53.22 -41.03
N PRO A 523 27.22 -51.90 -41.08
CA PRO A 523 25.88 -51.39 -41.33
C PRO A 523 25.42 -51.79 -42.74
N ALA A 524 24.11 -51.81 -42.97
CA ALA A 524 23.61 -51.95 -44.33
C ALA A 524 24.10 -50.78 -45.17
N PHE A 525 24.49 -51.05 -46.42
CA PHE A 525 24.90 -50.00 -47.34
C PHE A 525 23.77 -48.97 -47.50
N LEU A 526 24.16 -47.70 -47.49
CA LEU A 526 23.28 -46.57 -47.76
C LEU A 526 23.03 -46.48 -49.26
N ASP A 527 21.84 -46.00 -49.62
CA ASP A 527 21.51 -45.69 -51.01
C ASP A 527 22.37 -44.51 -51.50
N SER A 528 22.99 -44.70 -52.66
CA SER A 528 23.84 -43.73 -53.35
C SER A 528 23.21 -43.21 -54.66
N THR A 529 22.02 -43.69 -55.04
CA THR A 529 21.44 -43.44 -56.38
C THR A 529 21.14 -41.98 -56.67
N GLN A 530 20.78 -41.19 -55.67
CA GLN A 530 20.50 -39.75 -55.81
C GLN A 530 21.59 -38.85 -55.21
N SER A 531 22.19 -39.27 -54.11
CA SER A 531 23.25 -38.52 -53.42
C SER A 531 23.97 -39.44 -52.44
N MET A 532 25.23 -39.15 -52.17
CA MET A 532 25.96 -39.75 -51.06
C MET A 532 25.84 -38.88 -49.82
N ARG A 533 25.48 -39.46 -48.69
CA ARG A 533 25.44 -38.84 -47.36
C ARG A 533 26.46 -39.51 -46.46
N ILE A 534 27.58 -38.83 -46.24
CA ILE A 534 28.75 -39.36 -45.55
C ILE A 534 28.82 -38.78 -44.13
N PRO A 535 28.45 -39.52 -43.08
CA PRO A 535 28.54 -39.03 -41.71
C PRO A 535 29.99 -38.91 -41.23
N PHE A 536 30.44 -37.71 -40.88
CA PHE A 536 31.87 -37.45 -40.65
C PHE A 536 32.19 -36.59 -39.43
N ALA A 537 31.21 -35.92 -38.84
CA ALA A 537 31.47 -35.03 -37.72
C ALA A 537 30.33 -35.08 -36.70
N VAL A 538 30.59 -34.52 -35.53
CA VAL A 538 29.59 -34.33 -34.49
C VAL A 538 29.62 -32.86 -34.12
N ASP A 539 28.46 -32.21 -34.09
CA ASP A 539 28.37 -30.80 -33.69
C ASP A 539 28.36 -30.62 -32.17
N SER A 540 28.32 -29.36 -31.72
CA SER A 540 28.22 -28.98 -30.31
C SER A 540 26.98 -29.57 -29.61
N MET A 541 25.96 -29.97 -30.37
CA MET A 541 24.72 -30.58 -29.90
C MET A 541 24.75 -32.11 -29.93
N LYS A 542 25.94 -32.70 -30.11
CA LYS A 542 26.16 -34.15 -30.23
C LYS A 542 25.43 -34.77 -31.43
N ARG A 543 25.00 -33.96 -32.42
CA ARG A 543 24.32 -34.45 -33.63
C ARG A 543 25.36 -34.89 -34.66
N LEU A 544 25.11 -36.02 -35.29
CA LEU A 544 25.94 -36.54 -36.37
C LEU A 544 25.74 -35.68 -37.63
N ILE A 545 26.79 -34.99 -38.05
CA ILE A 545 26.83 -34.17 -39.25
C ILE A 545 27.32 -35.02 -40.42
N SER A 546 26.57 -34.96 -41.52
CA SER A 546 26.89 -35.66 -42.76
C SER A 546 27.25 -34.69 -43.87
N LEU A 547 28.23 -35.07 -44.68
CA LEU A 547 28.55 -34.40 -45.93
C LEU A 547 27.69 -35.01 -47.03
N GLU A 548 26.89 -34.19 -47.72
CA GLU A 548 26.14 -34.63 -48.90
C GLU A 548 26.92 -34.32 -50.18
N LEU A 549 27.07 -35.30 -51.07
CA LEU A 549 27.71 -35.17 -52.37
C LEU A 549 26.80 -35.70 -53.48
N GLY A 550 26.69 -34.97 -54.59
CA GLY A 550 25.96 -35.41 -55.80
C GLY A 550 24.44 -35.15 -55.79
N GLY A 551 23.87 -34.68 -54.69
CA GLY A 551 22.45 -34.29 -54.58
C GLY A 551 22.16 -32.88 -55.14
N SER A 552 21.28 -32.13 -54.46
CA SER A 552 21.00 -30.73 -54.81
C SER A 552 22.15 -29.77 -54.48
N GLN A 553 23.12 -30.23 -53.67
CA GLN A 553 24.37 -29.55 -53.35
C GLN A 553 25.49 -29.90 -54.35
N SER A 554 26.58 -29.13 -54.32
CA SER A 554 27.72 -29.32 -55.23
C SER A 554 28.36 -30.70 -55.11
N ALA A 555 28.69 -31.33 -56.23
CA ALA A 555 29.41 -32.61 -56.31
C ALA A 555 30.84 -32.59 -55.71
N HIS A 556 31.29 -31.44 -55.23
CA HIS A 556 32.63 -31.21 -54.72
C HIS A 556 32.57 -30.51 -53.36
N ALA A 557 33.51 -30.85 -52.49
CA ALA A 557 33.74 -30.18 -51.22
C ALA A 557 35.19 -29.67 -51.15
N LEU A 558 35.39 -28.50 -50.54
CA LEU A 558 36.72 -27.92 -50.31
C LEU A 558 37.02 -27.94 -48.82
N LEU A 559 38.14 -28.56 -48.44
CA LEU A 559 38.65 -28.55 -47.07
C LEU A 559 39.88 -27.64 -46.97
N SER A 560 39.77 -26.57 -46.19
CA SER A 560 40.87 -25.62 -45.93
C SER A 560 41.12 -25.47 -44.43
N GLY A 561 42.35 -25.17 -44.05
CA GLY A 561 42.75 -25.03 -42.64
C GLY A 561 44.26 -24.92 -42.46
N ARG A 562 44.70 -24.37 -41.32
CA ARG A 562 46.14 -24.23 -40.98
C ARG A 562 46.80 -25.58 -40.67
N THR A 563 48.12 -25.63 -40.61
CA THR A 563 48.84 -26.82 -40.15
C THR A 563 48.40 -27.18 -38.73
N GLY A 564 48.15 -28.47 -38.47
CA GLY A 564 47.65 -28.94 -37.16
C GLY A 564 46.14 -28.80 -36.95
N SER A 565 45.37 -28.27 -37.90
CA SER A 565 43.91 -28.09 -37.76
C SER A 565 43.07 -29.36 -37.95
N GLY A 566 43.70 -30.54 -38.02
CA GLY A 566 42.98 -31.81 -38.17
C GLY A 566 42.54 -32.19 -39.59
N LYS A 567 42.96 -31.49 -40.66
CA LYS A 567 42.53 -31.79 -42.05
C LYS A 567 42.70 -33.25 -42.47
N SER A 568 43.87 -33.84 -42.23
CA SER A 568 44.13 -35.24 -42.56
C SER A 568 43.21 -36.17 -41.77
N THR A 569 42.96 -35.87 -40.49
CA THR A 569 42.01 -36.60 -39.65
C THR A 569 40.60 -36.54 -40.22
N THR A 570 40.13 -35.36 -40.64
CA THR A 570 38.83 -35.19 -41.29
C THR A 570 38.72 -35.97 -42.61
N LEU A 571 39.77 -35.96 -43.44
CA LEU A 571 39.79 -36.76 -44.67
C LEU A 571 39.76 -38.26 -44.38
N HIS A 572 40.56 -38.75 -43.42
CA HIS A 572 40.51 -40.15 -43.02
C HIS A 572 39.14 -40.55 -42.47
N MET A 573 38.50 -39.67 -41.71
CA MET A 573 37.14 -39.86 -41.20
C MET A 573 36.12 -40.00 -42.33
N LEU A 574 36.18 -39.11 -43.33
CA LEU A 574 35.32 -39.16 -44.52
C LEU A 574 35.53 -40.47 -45.31
N ILE A 575 36.78 -40.81 -45.63
CA ILE A 575 37.13 -42.05 -46.35
C ILE A 575 36.63 -43.27 -45.59
N THR A 576 36.91 -43.35 -44.29
CA THR A 576 36.48 -44.48 -43.44
C THR A 576 34.96 -44.57 -43.39
N SER A 577 34.26 -43.43 -43.30
CA SER A 577 32.81 -43.42 -43.35
C SER A 577 32.27 -43.87 -44.71
N ILE A 578 32.90 -43.51 -45.83
CA ILE A 578 32.47 -43.98 -47.16
C ILE A 578 32.60 -45.50 -47.24
N ILE A 579 33.77 -46.05 -46.88
CA ILE A 579 34.04 -47.50 -46.89
C ILE A 579 33.02 -48.27 -46.04
N MET A 580 32.62 -47.70 -44.90
CA MET A 580 31.67 -48.33 -44.00
C MET A 580 30.22 -48.32 -44.50
N HIS A 581 29.83 -47.35 -45.34
CA HIS A 581 28.43 -47.11 -45.68
C HIS A 581 28.09 -47.33 -47.16
N TYR A 582 29.07 -47.45 -48.06
CA TYR A 582 28.81 -47.60 -49.49
C TYR A 582 29.49 -48.84 -50.07
N HIS A 583 28.81 -49.50 -51.02
CA HIS A 583 29.36 -50.67 -51.70
C HIS A 583 30.49 -50.21 -52.65
N PRO A 584 31.57 -50.97 -52.82
CA PRO A 584 32.66 -50.63 -53.74
C PRO A 584 32.21 -50.41 -55.19
N ASP A 585 31.17 -51.12 -55.65
CA ASP A 585 30.61 -50.94 -57.00
C ASP A 585 29.87 -49.60 -57.16
N ASP A 586 29.45 -48.97 -56.05
CA ASP A 586 28.75 -47.69 -56.06
C ASP A 586 29.70 -46.50 -55.93
N VAL A 587 30.86 -46.68 -55.27
CA VAL A 587 31.82 -45.63 -54.97
C VAL A 587 33.26 -46.14 -55.03
N GLU A 588 34.05 -45.59 -55.95
CA GLU A 588 35.50 -45.78 -56.02
C GLU A 588 36.22 -44.63 -55.30
N LEU A 589 37.27 -44.96 -54.52
CA LEU A 589 38.00 -44.04 -53.64
C LEU A 589 39.45 -43.77 -54.07
#